data_AF-A0A418UR59-F1
#
_entry.id   AF-A0A418UR59-F1
#
_cell.length_a   1.000
_cell.length_b   1.000
_cell.length_c   1.000
_cell.angle_alpha   90.00
_cell.angle_beta   90.00
_cell.angle_gamma   90.00
#
_symmetry.space_group_name_H-M   'P 1'
#
loop_
_entity.id
_entity.type
_entity.pdbx_description
1 polymer ?
#
loop_
_entity_poly.entity_id
_entity_poly.type
_entity_poly.pdbx_seq_one_letter_code
_entity_poly.pdbx_strand_id
1 'polypeptide(L)'
;MREAQHRWPGCRTRRYDPTTDIIDAEANIPRPDSPSFNVTHFPGNGMISTNAQPWVAAEIAAWIRSLHPDPSLVLWYTDEGFTGHTVLTPGITPTQIDHQWVDHRDHDPEQEYPHYFH
;
A
#
# COMPACT_ATOMS: atom_id res chain seq x y z
N MET A 1 2.76 7.36 -9.28
CA MET A 1 3.96 8.26 -9.28
C MET A 1 3.58 9.74 -9.31
N ARG A 2 2.85 10.23 -10.33
CA ARG A 2 2.42 11.65 -10.41
C ARG A 2 1.71 12.11 -9.14
N GLU A 3 0.75 11.32 -8.66
CA GLU A 3 -0.02 11.64 -7.44
C GLU A 3 0.88 11.74 -6.20
N ALA A 4 1.90 10.88 -6.08
CA ALA A 4 2.88 10.95 -5.00
C ALA A 4 3.72 12.22 -5.07
N GLN A 5 4.15 12.63 -6.26
CA GLN A 5 4.89 13.89 -6.45
C GLN A 5 4.02 15.13 -6.19
N HIS A 6 2.72 15.04 -6.45
CA HIS A 6 1.78 16.12 -6.13
C HIS A 6 1.57 16.23 -4.62
N ARG A 7 1.37 15.10 -3.92
CA ARG A 7 1.19 15.06 -2.46
C ARG A 7 2.46 15.40 -1.69
N TRP A 8 3.61 14.90 -2.15
CA TRP A 8 4.92 15.14 -1.56
C TRP A 8 5.88 15.70 -2.60
N PRO A 9 5.89 17.04 -2.79
CA PRO A 9 6.84 17.68 -3.67
C PRO A 9 8.28 17.33 -3.29
N GLY A 10 9.06 16.85 -4.27
CA GLY A 10 10.45 16.44 -4.05
C GLY A 10 10.64 15.00 -3.56
N CYS A 11 9.58 14.20 -3.42
CA CYS A 11 9.73 12.76 -3.21
C CYS A 11 10.47 12.12 -4.41
N ARG A 12 11.27 11.09 -4.13
CA ARG A 12 11.99 10.34 -5.16
C ARG A 12 11.12 9.17 -5.59
N THR A 13 10.74 9.11 -6.87
CA THR A 13 9.96 8.01 -7.40
C THR A 13 10.80 7.12 -8.29
N ARG A 14 10.61 5.80 -8.22
CA ARG A 14 11.24 4.82 -9.10
C ARG A 14 10.20 3.93 -9.75
N ARG A 15 10.42 3.60 -11.01
CA ARG A 15 9.70 2.56 -11.74
C ARG A 15 10.59 1.32 -11.80
N TYR A 16 9.98 0.17 -11.61
CA TYR A 16 10.63 -1.13 -11.64
C TYR A 16 10.11 -1.95 -12.84
N ASP A 17 10.86 -2.97 -13.24
CA ASP A 17 10.46 -3.85 -14.34
C ASP A 17 9.65 -5.01 -13.74
N PRO A 18 8.33 -5.09 -13.98
CA PRO A 18 7.48 -6.12 -13.39
C PRO A 18 7.82 -7.54 -13.89
N THR A 19 8.70 -7.69 -14.88
CA THR A 19 9.20 -9.01 -15.32
C THR A 19 10.35 -9.53 -14.47
N THR A 20 11.02 -8.65 -13.71
CA THR A 20 12.18 -8.99 -12.86
C THR A 20 12.02 -8.59 -11.41
N ASP A 21 11.10 -7.67 -11.11
CA ASP A 21 10.85 -7.13 -9.77
C ASP A 21 9.41 -7.46 -9.33
N ILE A 22 9.23 -7.74 -8.03
CA ILE A 22 7.89 -7.99 -7.46
C ILE A 22 7.05 -6.71 -7.35
N ILE A 23 7.70 -5.53 -7.37
CA ILE A 23 7.08 -4.21 -7.30
C ILE A 23 7.20 -3.54 -8.68
N ASP A 24 6.28 -2.65 -9.04
CA ASP A 24 6.37 -1.88 -10.30
C ASP A 24 6.64 -0.38 -10.08
N ALA A 25 6.42 0.11 -8.86
CA ALA A 25 6.65 1.49 -8.50
C ALA A 25 6.95 1.67 -7.01
N GLU A 26 7.76 2.67 -6.71
CA GLU A 26 8.06 3.11 -5.35
C GLU A 26 8.15 4.63 -5.30
N ALA A 27 7.74 5.21 -4.18
CA ALA A 27 8.02 6.59 -3.83
C ALA A 27 8.71 6.64 -2.46
N ASN A 28 9.89 7.24 -2.39
CA ASN A 28 10.57 7.57 -1.14
C ASN A 28 10.22 9.01 -0.73
N ILE A 29 9.56 9.15 0.42
CA ILE A 29 9.08 10.42 0.95
C ILE A 29 10.07 10.92 2.02
N PRO A 30 10.78 12.05 1.79
CA PRO A 30 11.64 12.63 2.80
C PRO A 30 10.80 13.26 3.93
N ARG A 31 11.32 13.19 5.17
CA ARG A 31 10.76 13.90 6.32
C ARG A 31 11.86 14.77 6.95
N PRO A 32 11.57 16.04 7.32
CA PRO A 32 12.59 16.95 7.86
C PRO A 32 13.27 16.43 9.13
N ASP A 33 12.49 15.86 10.05
CA ASP A 33 12.94 15.47 11.41
C ASP A 33 12.80 13.97 11.67
N SER A 34 12.72 13.15 10.63
CA SER A 34 12.52 11.71 10.75
C SER A 34 13.10 10.99 9.54
N PRO A 35 13.44 9.69 9.66
CA PRO A 35 13.80 8.88 8.50
C PRO A 35 12.74 8.99 7.40
N SER A 36 13.15 8.98 6.14
CA SER A 36 12.22 8.83 5.02
C SER A 36 11.43 7.53 5.16
N PHE A 37 10.28 7.46 4.52
CA PHE A 37 9.55 6.20 4.34
C PHE A 37 9.28 5.96 2.86
N ASN A 38 9.06 4.69 2.51
CA ASN A 38 8.71 4.27 1.16
C ASN A 38 7.22 3.96 1.08
N VAL A 39 6.62 4.30 -0.05
CA VAL A 39 5.33 3.80 -0.50
C VAL A 39 5.60 2.94 -1.71
N THR A 40 5.30 1.66 -1.57
CA THR A 40 5.59 0.60 -2.54
C THR A 40 4.30 0.15 -3.17
N HIS A 41 4.29 0.03 -4.49
CA HIS A 41 3.13 -0.41 -5.26
C HIS A 41 3.51 -1.68 -6.03
N PHE A 42 2.58 -2.63 -6.03
CA PHE A 42 2.72 -3.90 -6.70
C PHE A 42 1.91 -3.92 -8.00
N PRO A 43 2.34 -4.70 -9.02
CA PRO A 43 1.65 -4.78 -10.30
C PRO A 43 0.14 -5.04 -10.19
N GLY A 44 -0.61 -4.52 -11.18
CA GLY A 44 -2.04 -4.79 -11.32
C GLY A 44 -2.96 -4.00 -10.37
N ASN A 45 -2.43 -3.04 -9.60
CA ASN A 45 -3.15 -2.33 -8.53
C ASN A 45 -3.70 -3.27 -7.45
N GLY A 46 -3.10 -4.45 -7.28
CA GLY A 46 -3.58 -5.43 -6.29
C GLY A 46 -3.13 -5.10 -4.88
N MET A 47 -1.99 -4.44 -4.71
CA MET A 47 -1.39 -4.26 -3.39
C MET A 47 -0.50 -3.01 -3.30
N ILE A 48 -0.48 -2.43 -2.10
CA ILE A 48 0.49 -1.43 -1.66
C ILE A 48 1.09 -1.83 -0.32
N SER A 49 2.30 -1.32 -0.05
CA SER A 49 2.97 -1.43 1.24
C SER A 49 3.69 -0.14 1.60
N THR A 50 3.91 0.11 2.89
CA THR A 50 4.73 1.22 3.36
C THR A 50 5.43 0.87 4.66
N ASN A 51 6.66 1.36 4.83
CA ASN A 51 7.40 1.29 6.09
C ASN A 51 7.25 2.56 6.94
N ALA A 52 6.19 3.34 6.68
CA ALA A 52 5.82 4.46 7.53
C ALA A 52 5.37 3.97 8.94
N GLN A 53 5.33 4.89 9.90
CA GLN A 53 4.77 4.60 11.22
C GLN A 53 3.26 4.29 11.07
N PRO A 54 2.66 3.39 11.88
CA PRO A 54 1.32 2.85 11.63
C PRO A 54 0.24 3.90 11.34
N TRP A 55 0.15 4.96 12.14
CA TRP A 55 -0.83 6.03 11.91
C TRP A 55 -0.62 6.79 10.60
N VAL A 56 0.62 6.97 10.17
CA VAL A 56 0.95 7.57 8.88
C VAL A 56 0.64 6.58 7.75
N ALA A 57 0.91 5.29 7.96
CA ALA A 57 0.64 4.24 6.99
C ALA A 57 -0.86 4.14 6.67
N ALA A 58 -1.73 4.18 7.68
CA ALA A 58 -3.17 4.20 7.51
C ALA A 58 -3.66 5.43 6.72
N GLU A 59 -3.11 6.62 6.99
CA GLU A 59 -3.41 7.83 6.21
C GLU A 59 -2.98 7.72 4.74
N ILE A 60 -1.81 7.13 4.49
CA ILE A 60 -1.30 6.90 3.14
C ILE A 60 -2.20 5.91 2.40
N ALA A 61 -2.54 4.78 3.02
CA ALA A 61 -3.39 3.76 2.42
C ALA A 61 -4.79 4.30 2.09
N ALA A 62 -5.42 5.05 3.01
CA ALA A 62 -6.69 5.72 2.76
C ALA A 62 -6.59 6.73 1.60
N TRP A 63 -5.52 7.53 1.57
CA TRP A 63 -5.28 8.45 0.47
C TRP A 63 -5.12 7.72 -0.87
N ILE A 64 -4.29 6.68 -0.94
CA ILE A 64 -4.11 5.91 -2.18
C ILE A 64 -5.44 5.34 -2.64
N ARG A 65 -6.23 4.74 -1.73
CA ARG A 65 -7.53 4.20 -2.09
C ARG A 65 -8.48 5.25 -2.69
N SER A 66 -8.39 6.50 -2.24
CA SER A 66 -9.19 7.61 -2.79
C SER A 66 -8.80 8.03 -4.21
N LEU A 67 -7.59 7.66 -4.68
CA LEU A 67 -7.15 7.89 -6.05
C LEU A 67 -7.77 6.91 -7.06
N HIS A 68 -8.37 5.83 -6.57
CA HIS A 68 -8.95 4.77 -7.40
C HIS A 68 -10.48 4.75 -7.25
N PRO A 69 -11.27 5.44 -8.09
CA PRO A 69 -12.72 5.52 -7.90
C PRO A 69 -13.48 4.21 -8.13
N ASP A 70 -12.85 3.20 -8.76
CA ASP A 70 -13.48 1.92 -9.08
C ASP A 70 -13.88 1.15 -7.80
N PRO A 71 -15.18 0.84 -7.60
CA PRO A 71 -15.64 0.08 -6.45
C PRO A 71 -15.32 -1.42 -6.55
N SER A 72 -15.04 -1.94 -7.75
CA SER A 72 -14.67 -3.33 -7.97
C SER A 72 -13.17 -3.60 -7.77
N LEU A 73 -12.36 -2.55 -7.65
CA LEU A 73 -10.95 -2.68 -7.32
C LEU A 73 -10.80 -3.22 -5.91
N VAL A 74 -10.20 -4.40 -5.83
CA VAL A 74 -9.71 -4.99 -4.59
C VAL A 74 -8.24 -4.62 -4.45
N LEU A 75 -7.98 -3.63 -3.60
CA LEU A 75 -6.64 -3.13 -3.33
C LEU A 75 -6.28 -3.48 -1.88
N TRP A 76 -5.14 -4.14 -1.70
CA TRP A 76 -4.66 -4.55 -0.38
C TRP A 76 -3.65 -3.54 0.15
N TYR A 77 -3.76 -3.19 1.42
CA TYR A 77 -2.67 -2.60 2.18
C TYR A 77 -1.99 -3.69 3.00
N THR A 78 -0.66 -3.76 2.94
CA THR A 78 0.18 -4.66 3.73
C THR A 78 1.31 -3.90 4.41
N ASP A 79 1.89 -4.46 5.45
CA ASP A 79 3.16 -3.98 5.98
C ASP A 79 4.34 -4.52 5.15
N GLU A 80 5.56 -4.08 5.45
CA GLU A 80 6.75 -4.52 4.70
C GLU A 80 7.07 -6.02 4.93
N GLY A 81 6.68 -6.55 6.08
CA GLY A 81 6.89 -7.95 6.46
C GLY A 81 5.83 -8.90 5.92
N PHE A 82 4.80 -8.40 5.24
CA PHE A 82 3.61 -9.15 4.86
C PHE A 82 3.01 -9.93 6.04
N THR A 83 3.01 -9.34 7.23
CA THR A 83 2.52 -9.98 8.47
C THR A 83 1.00 -9.91 8.61
N GLY A 84 0.37 -9.06 7.79
CA GLY A 84 -1.06 -8.92 7.73
C GLY A 84 -1.47 -7.97 6.62
N HIS A 85 -2.77 -7.76 6.50
CA HIS A 85 -3.32 -6.86 5.49
C HIS A 85 -4.63 -6.22 5.92
N THR A 86 -5.01 -5.15 5.22
CA THR A 86 -6.39 -4.64 5.18
C THR A 86 -6.82 -4.47 3.73
N VAL A 87 -8.01 -4.98 3.38
CA VAL A 87 -8.63 -4.70 2.07
C VAL A 87 -9.21 -3.30 2.06
N LEU A 88 -8.73 -2.46 1.14
CA LEU A 88 -9.10 -1.06 1.05
C LEU A 88 -10.39 -0.90 0.24
N THR A 89 -11.50 -0.64 0.93
CA THR A 89 -12.80 -0.36 0.30
C THR A 89 -12.93 1.13 -0.09
N PRO A 90 -13.78 1.49 -1.07
CA PRO A 90 -14.03 2.89 -1.41
C PRO A 90 -14.42 3.73 -0.19
N GLY A 91 -13.74 4.85 0.02
CA GLY A 91 -14.02 5.74 1.15
C GLY A 91 -13.57 5.24 2.53
N ILE A 92 -12.78 4.14 2.59
CA ILE A 92 -12.21 3.64 3.84
C ILE A 92 -11.40 4.73 4.55
N THR A 93 -11.61 4.84 5.85
CA THR A 93 -10.92 5.81 6.72
C THR A 93 -9.66 5.19 7.34
N PRO A 94 -8.67 6.01 7.76
CA PRO A 94 -7.49 5.49 8.47
C PRO A 94 -7.85 4.63 9.69
N THR A 95 -8.82 5.06 10.50
CA THR A 95 -9.30 4.29 11.66
C THR A 95 -9.89 2.93 11.27
N GLN A 96 -10.60 2.85 10.15
CA GLN A 96 -11.09 1.56 9.65
C GLN A 96 -9.95 0.68 9.19
N ILE A 97 -8.89 1.24 8.58
CA ILE A 97 -7.72 0.47 8.15
C ILE A 97 -7.07 -0.23 9.33
N ASP A 98 -6.87 0.49 10.44
CA ASP A 98 -6.29 -0.06 11.66
C ASP A 98 -7.20 -1.13 12.31
N HIS A 99 -8.52 -0.91 12.33
CA HIS A 99 -9.48 -1.84 12.94
C HIS A 99 -9.79 -3.08 12.10
N GLN A 100 -9.57 -3.03 10.79
CA GLN A 100 -9.85 -4.12 9.85
C GLN A 100 -8.61 -4.94 9.49
N TRP A 101 -7.51 -4.75 10.23
CA TRP A 101 -6.28 -5.51 10.03
C TRP A 101 -6.52 -7.01 10.23
N VAL A 102 -6.15 -7.78 9.23
CA VAL A 102 -6.16 -9.25 9.23
C VAL A 102 -4.73 -9.73 9.46
N ASP A 103 -4.50 -10.44 10.55
CA ASP A 103 -3.20 -10.96 10.93
C ASP A 103 -2.92 -12.31 10.24
N HIS A 104 -1.80 -12.42 9.51
CA HIS A 104 -1.45 -13.65 8.80
C HIS A 104 -0.95 -14.77 9.71
N ARG A 105 -0.78 -14.52 11.01
CA ARG A 105 -0.58 -15.61 12.00
C ARG A 105 -1.85 -16.42 12.21
N ASP A 106 -3.00 -15.79 12.00
CA ASP A 106 -4.32 -16.39 12.19
C ASP A 106 -4.99 -16.76 10.85
N HIS A 107 -4.55 -16.14 9.75
CA HIS A 107 -5.11 -16.28 8.40
C HIS A 107 -4.05 -16.60 7.35
N ASP A 108 -4.37 -17.48 6.40
CA ASP A 108 -3.46 -17.80 5.29
C ASP A 108 -4.01 -17.21 3.98
N PRO A 109 -3.48 -16.06 3.51
CA PRO A 109 -4.01 -15.41 2.32
C PRO A 109 -3.78 -16.21 1.04
N GLU A 110 -2.76 -17.07 0.96
CA GLU A 110 -2.55 -17.92 -0.21
C GLU A 110 -3.63 -19.01 -0.31
N GLN A 111 -4.13 -19.50 0.84
CA GLN A 111 -5.23 -20.47 0.87
C GLN A 111 -6.61 -19.81 0.74
N GLU A 112 -6.81 -18.66 1.38
CA GLU A 112 -8.10 -17.96 1.40
C GLU A 112 -8.35 -17.21 0.07
N TYR A 113 -7.29 -16.68 -0.55
CA TYR A 113 -7.36 -15.82 -1.72
C TYR A 113 -6.35 -16.22 -2.82
N PRO A 114 -6.31 -17.49 -3.28
CA PRO A 114 -5.27 -18.00 -4.18
C PRO A 114 -5.16 -17.26 -5.52
N HIS A 115 -6.26 -16.66 -5.98
CA HIS A 115 -6.33 -15.91 -7.24
C HIS A 115 -5.58 -14.56 -7.22
N TYR A 116 -5.13 -14.09 -6.05
CA TYR A 116 -4.28 -12.89 -5.97
C TYR A 116 -2.78 -13.20 -6.08
N PHE A 117 -2.40 -14.47 -5.97
CA PHE A 117 -0.99 -14.90 -5.88
C PHE A 117 -0.53 -15.74 -7.09
N HIS A 118 -1.39 -15.93 -8.11
CA HIS A 118 -1.14 -16.80 -9.28
C HIS A 118 -1.51 -16.15 -10.62
#